data_AF-A0A8T4LGJ3-F1
#
_entry.id   AF-A0A8T4LGJ3-F1
#
_cell.length_a   1.000
_cell.length_b   1.000
_cell.length_c   1.000
_cell.angle_alpha   90.00
_cell.angle_beta   90.00
_cell.angle_gamma   90.00
#
_symmetry.space_group_name_H-M   'P 1'
#
loop_
_entity.id
_entity.type
_entity.pdbx_description
1 polymer ?
#
loop_
_entity_poly.entity_id
_entity_poly.type
_entity_poly.pdbx_seq_one_letter_code
_entity_poly.pdbx_strand_id
1 'polypeptide(L)' 'MKIREVLDKKVGDVEYKRYIIVLPKEVVRESNLLGKEVKAILEKDKICIMKE' A
#
# COMPACT_ATOMS: atom_id res chain seq x y z
N MET A 1 0.18 -0.46 -13.99
CA MET A 1 0.74 -0.15 -12.65
C MET A 1 1.69 -1.26 -12.26
N LYS A 2 2.75 -0.97 -11.51
CA LYS A 2 3.69 -1.99 -11.01
C LYS A 2 3.91 -1.75 -9.52
N ILE A 3 3.89 -2.83 -8.74
CA ILE A 3 4.35 -2.82 -7.35
C ILE A 3 5.85 -3.13 -7.39
N ARG A 4 6.67 -2.29 -6.75
CA ARG A 4 8.11 -2.52 -6.61
C ARG A 4 8.46 -2.63 -5.14
N GLU A 5 9.16 -3.70 -4.77
CA GLU A 5 9.81 -3.81 -3.47
C GLU A 5 10.98 -2.84 -3.43
N VAL A 6 11.11 -2.09 -2.33
CA VAL A 6 12.18 -1.09 -2.15
C VAL A 6 12.99 -1.29 -0.89
N LEU A 7 12.44 -1.96 0.12
CA LEU A 7 13.16 -2.25 1.34
C LEU A 7 12.56 -3.47 2.02
N ASP A 8 13.41 -4.36 2.48
CA ASP A 8 13.08 -5.37 3.47
C ASP A 8 13.61 -4.89 4.83
N LYS A 9 12.76 -4.94 5.86
CA LYS A 9 13.11 -4.53 7.21
C LYS A 9 12.56 -5.53 8.20
N LYS A 10 13.44 -6.16 8.98
CA LYS A 10 13.06 -6.97 10.14
C LYS A 10 13.15 -6.15 11.42
N VAL A 11 12.11 -6.16 12.24
CA VAL A 11 12.08 -5.53 13.57
C VAL A 11 11.59 -6.56 14.58
N GLY A 12 12.49 -7.08 15.41
CA GLY A 12 12.20 -8.23 16.26
C GLY A 12 11.83 -9.45 15.41
N ASP A 13 10.67 -10.04 15.70
CA ASP A 13 10.13 -11.19 14.97
C ASP A 13 9.26 -10.80 13.77
N VAL A 14 9.05 -9.50 13.51
CA VAL A 14 8.17 -9.03 12.45
C VAL A 14 8.98 -8.60 11.22
N GLU A 15 8.66 -9.20 10.08
CA GLU A 15 9.22 -8.84 8.78
C GLU A 15 8.29 -7.84 8.07
N TYR A 16 8.85 -6.68 7.77
CA TYR A 16 8.17 -5.61 7.04
C TYR A 16 8.79 -5.51 5.65
N LYS A 17 7.93 -5.55 4.64
CA LYS A 17 8.32 -5.22 3.27
C LYS A 17 7.74 -3.87 2.89
N ARG A 18 8.60 -2.95 2.47
CA ARG A 18 8.19 -1.67 1.93
C ARG A 18 8.04 -1.82 0.42
N TYR A 19 6.83 -1.52 -0.05
CA TYR A 19 6.52 -1.45 -1.47
C TYR A 19 6.24 -0.01 -1.89
N ILE A 20 6.56 0.30 -3.15
CA ILE A 20 6.07 1.49 -3.84
C ILE A 20 5.09 1.01 -4.91
N ILE A 21 3.88 1.57 -4.88
CA ILE A 21 2.86 1.37 -5.90
C ILE A 21 2.70 2.65 -6.71
N VAL A 22 2.64 2.52 -8.03
CA VAL A 22 2.33 3.64 -8.92
C VAL A 22 0.85 3.58 -9.28
N LEU A 23 0.08 4.58 -8.84
CA LEU A 23 -1.35 4.71 -9.11
C LEU A 23 -1.64 5.84 -10.11
N PRO A 24 -2.71 5.75 -10.93
CA PRO A 24 -3.20 6.87 -11.73
C PRO A 24 -3.54 8.07 -10.86
N LYS A 25 -3.29 9.28 -11.38
CA LYS A 25 -3.55 10.54 -10.66
C LYS A 25 -5.02 10.70 -10.25
N GLU A 26 -5.94 10.27 -11.11
CA GLU A 26 -7.39 10.33 -10.89
C GLU A 26 -7.79 9.48 -9.69
N VAL A 27 -7.33 8.22 -9.64
CA VAL A 27 -7.56 7.30 -8.51
C VAL A 27 -7.08 7.90 -7.18
N VAL A 28 -5.87 8.48 -7.16
CA VAL A 28 -5.34 9.11 -5.94
C VAL A 28 -6.21 10.29 -5.49
N ARG A 29 -6.63 11.15 -6.43
CA ARG A 29 -7.49 12.31 -6.14
C ARG A 29 -8.86 11.88 -5.63
N GLU A 30 -9.50 10.92 -6.29
CA GLU A 30 -10.85 10.44 -5.94
C GLU A 30 -10.86 9.66 -4.62
N SER A 31 -9.79 8.91 -4.34
CA SER A 31 -9.70 8.10 -3.11
C SER A 31 -9.58 8.95 -1.83
N ASN A 32 -9.06 10.18 -1.94
CA ASN A 32 -8.75 11.06 -0.81
C ASN A 32 -7.84 10.40 0.28
N LEU A 33 -7.01 9.45 -0.13
CA LEU A 33 -6.09 8.71 0.76
C LEU A 33 -4.74 9.40 0.95
N LEU A 34 -4.45 10.44 0.15
CA LEU A 34 -3.16 11.12 0.19
C LEU A 34 -2.92 11.76 1.58
N GLY A 35 -1.82 11.38 2.23
CA GLY A 35 -1.45 11.88 3.56
C GLY A 35 -2.31 11.34 4.70
N LYS A 36 -3.09 10.27 4.47
CA LYS A 36 -3.89 9.59 5.50
C LYS A 36 -3.22 8.27 5.89
N GLU A 37 -3.50 7.83 7.11
CA GLU A 37 -3.26 6.44 7.50
C GLU A 37 -4.24 5.55 6.75
N VAL A 38 -3.72 4.43 6.25
CA VAL A 38 -4.46 3.48 5.44
C VAL A 38 -4.14 2.08 5.88
N LYS A 39 -5.17 1.23 5.85
CA LYS A 39 -5.04 -0.21 6.04
C LYS A 39 -5.08 -0.90 4.68
N ALA A 40 -4.19 -1.86 4.49
CA ALA A 40 -4.24 -2.76 3.34
C ALA A 40 -4.74 -4.13 3.77
N ILE A 41 -5.68 -4.70 3.02
CA ILE A 41 -6.15 -6.08 3.19
C ILE A 41 -6.02 -6.84 1.88
N LEU A 42 -5.93 -8.17 1.97
CA LEU A 42 -5.98 -9.06 0.82
C LEU A 42 -7.39 -9.64 0.73
N GLU A 43 -8.11 -9.32 -0.34
CA GLU A 43 -9.41 -9.92 -0.64
C GLU A 43 -9.32 -10.71 -1.95
N LYS A 44 -9.39 -12.05 -1.84
CA LYS A 44 -9.14 -12.97 -2.95
C LYS A 44 -7.76 -12.67 -3.57
N ASP A 45 -7.74 -12.17 -4.81
CA ASP A 45 -6.54 -11.85 -5.56
C ASP A 45 -6.27 -10.33 -5.66
N LYS A 46 -6.87 -9.53 -4.77
CA LYS A 46 -6.77 -8.07 -4.79
C LYS A 46 -6.22 -7.52 -3.49
N ILE A 47 -5.28 -6.58 -3.60
CA ILE A 47 -4.88 -5.73 -2.47
C ILE A 47 -5.87 -4.56 -2.43
N CYS A 48 -6.66 -4.49 -1.36
CA CYS A 48 -7.60 -3.41 -1.11
C CYS A 48 -6.97 -2.42 -0.11
N ILE A 49 -6.91 -1.15 -0.48
CA ILE A 49 -6.39 -0.07 0.39
C ILE A 49 -7.58 0.74 0.87
N MET A 50 -7.72 0.84 2.18
CA MET A 50 -8.85 1.48 2.85
C MET A 50 -8.34 2.56 3.80
N LYS A 51 -9.12 3.62 3.97
CA LYS A 51 -8.84 4.61 5.02
C LYS A 51 -9.03 3.95 6.39
N GLU A 52 -8.11 4.21 7.30
CA GLU A 52 -8.22 3.80 8.71
C GLU A 52 -9.16 4.73 9.49
#